data_AF-A0A930R3Q7-F1
#
_entry.id   AF-A0A930R3Q7-F1
#
_cell.length_a   1.000
_cell.length_b   1.000
_cell.length_c   1.000
_cell.angle_alpha   90.00
_cell.angle_beta   90.00
_cell.angle_gamma   90.00
#
_symmetry.space_group_name_H-M   'P 1'
#
loop_
_entity.id
_entity.type
_entity.pdbx_description
1 polymer ?
#
loop_
_entity_poly.entity_id
_entity_poly.type
_entity_poly.pdbx_seq_one_letter_code
_entity_poly.pdbx_strand_id
1 'polypeptide(L)' 'MDQLIKATAADGQLRVFAAVTTDVVAEAMQRHDCWPVAAAALGRTMTGALLFAANLKNK' A
#
# COMPACT_ATOMS: atom_id res chain seq x y z
N MET A 1 7.23 -10.35 4.08
CA MET A 1 5.82 -10.75 3.89
C MET A 1 4.98 -9.50 4.00
N ASP A 2 4.31 -9.18 2.90
CA ASP A 2 3.47 -8.00 2.83
C ASP A 2 2.16 -8.18 3.58
N GLN A 3 1.67 -7.09 4.17
CA GLN A 3 0.50 -7.10 5.05
C GLN A 3 -0.29 -5.81 4.89
N LEU A 4 -1.62 -5.93 4.92
CA LEU A 4 -2.53 -4.80 5.03
C LEU A 4 -3.38 -4.98 6.28
N ILE A 5 -3.31 -4.00 7.18
CA ILE A 5 -4.02 -3.99 8.46
C ILE A 5 -5.04 -2.88 8.43
N LYS A 6 -6.27 -3.21 8.80
CA LYS A 6 -7.37 -2.27 9.02
C LYS A 6 -7.71 -2.27 10.50
N ALA A 7 -7.70 -1.10 11.11
CA ALA A 7 -8.05 -0.90 12.51
C ALA A 7 -9.12 0.17 12.65
N THR A 8 -9.87 0.08 13.75
CA THR A 8 -10.87 1.07 14.14
C THR A 8 -10.67 1.48 15.58
N ALA A 9 -10.85 2.77 15.88
CA ALA A 9 -10.74 3.32 17.23
C ALA A 9 -11.88 4.33 17.48
N ALA A 10 -11.99 4.81 18.72
CA ALA A 10 -13.02 5.77 19.16
C ALA A 10 -14.44 5.31 18.79
N ASP A 11 -14.81 4.09 19.20
CA ASP A 11 -16.13 3.50 18.95
C ASP A 11 -16.55 3.53 17.46
N GLY A 12 -15.59 3.29 16.57
CA GLY A 12 -15.81 3.25 15.12
C GLY A 12 -15.76 4.61 14.41
N GLN A 13 -15.51 5.71 15.13
CA GLN A 13 -15.36 7.04 14.55
C GLN A 13 -14.03 7.24 13.80
N LEU A 14 -12.98 6.50 14.18
CA LEU A 14 -11.69 6.55 13.51
C LEU A 14 -11.40 5.22 12.80
N ARG A 15 -10.96 5.31 11.53
CA ARG A 15 -10.51 4.17 10.73
C ARG A 15 -9.08 4.39 10.31
N VAL A 16 -8.22 3.41 10.58
CA VAL A 16 -6.80 3.45 10.26
C VAL A 16 -6.48 2.28 9.33
N PHE A 17 -5.69 2.56 8.31
CA PHE A 17 -5.16 1.56 7.39
C PHE A 17 -3.65 1.67 7.39
N ALA A 18 -2.97 0.54 7.51
CA ALA A 18 -1.52 0.44 7.43
C ALA A 18 -1.16 -0.69 6.48
N ALA A 19 -0.12 -0.49 5.67
CA ALA A 19 0.34 -1.49 4.73
C ALA A 19 1.87 -1.58 4.73
N VAL A 20 2.37 -2.81 4.73
CA VAL A 20 3.77 -3.14 4.42
C VAL A 20 3.76 -3.80 3.04
N THR A 21 4.43 -3.17 2.08
CA THR A 21 4.38 -3.49 0.64
C THR A 21 5.78 -3.73 0.06
N THR A 22 6.73 -4.15 0.91
CA THR A 22 8.14 -4.28 0.55
C THR A 22 8.36 -5.29 -0.57
N ASP A 23 7.72 -6.45 -0.49
CA ASP A 23 7.95 -7.54 -1.44
C ASP A 23 7.29 -7.22 -2.81
N VAL A 24 6.04 -6.73 -2.82
CA VAL A 24 5.33 -6.36 -4.06
C VAL A 24 5.96 -5.17 -4.77
N VAL A 25 6.48 -4.19 -4.04
CA VAL A 25 7.18 -3.05 -4.63
C VAL A 25 8.53 -3.48 -5.20
N ALA A 26 9.25 -4.38 -4.52
CA ALA A 26 10.50 -4.93 -5.02
C ALA A 26 10.28 -5.73 -6.31
N GLU A 27 9.22 -6.53 -6.37
CA GLU A 27 8.85 -7.26 -7.58
C GLU A 27 8.48 -6.32 -8.73
N ALA A 28 7.67 -5.28 -8.47
CA ALA A 28 7.31 -4.30 -9.50
C ALA A 28 8.53 -3.51 -10.00
N MET A 29 9.43 -3.13 -9.11
CA MET A 29 10.70 -2.48 -9.46
C MET A 29 11.53 -3.37 -10.40
N GLN A 30 11.65 -4.67 -10.10
CA GLN A 30 12.38 -5.63 -10.94
C GLN A 30 11.72 -5.83 -12.30
N ARG A 31 10.38 -5.95 -12.34
CA ARG A 31 9.63 -6.12 -13.60
C ARG A 31 9.70 -4.92 -14.54
N HIS A 32 9.91 -3.73 -13.98
CA HIS A 32 9.95 -2.48 -14.73
C HIS A 32 11.35 -1.89 -14.88
N ASP A 33 12.41 -2.65 -14.53
CA ASP A 33 13.82 -2.23 -14.59
C ASP A 33 14.03 -0.81 -14.04
N CYS A 34 13.40 -0.53 -12.90
CA CYS A 34 13.32 0.82 -12.36
C CYS A 34 14.66 1.26 -11.74
N TRP A 35 15.08 2.48 -12.07
CA TRP A 35 16.17 3.17 -11.38
C TRP A 35 15.77 3.53 -9.94
N PRO A 36 16.71 3.71 -8.99
CA PRO A 36 16.39 3.89 -7.57
C PRO A 36 15.37 5.00 -7.25
N VAL A 37 15.46 6.13 -7.97
CA VAL A 37 14.51 7.25 -7.80
C VAL A 37 13.11 6.90 -8.31
N ALA A 38 13.04 6.22 -9.46
CA ALA A 38 11.78 5.74 -10.02
C ALA A 38 11.15 4.65 -9.16
N ALA A 39 11.95 3.73 -8.60
CA ALA A 39 11.51 2.70 -7.69
C ALA A 39 10.89 3.28 -6.41
N ALA A 40 11.51 4.32 -5.83
CA ALA A 40 10.97 5.00 -4.65
C ALA A 40 9.65 5.71 -4.95
N ALA A 41 9.52 6.34 -6.12
CA ALA A 41 8.26 6.95 -6.55
C ALA A 41 7.17 5.89 -6.79
N LEU A 42 7.51 4.81 -7.50
CA LEU A 42 6.63 3.67 -7.77
C LEU A 42 6.12 3.06 -6.46
N GLY A 43 7.01 2.80 -5.50
CA GLY A 43 6.65 2.22 -4.21
C GLY A 43 5.68 3.06 -3.40
N ARG A 44 5.90 4.39 -3.34
CA ARG A 44 4.97 5.32 -2.67
C ARG A 44 3.59 5.33 -3.35
N THR A 45 3.57 5.39 -4.67
CA THR A 45 2.33 5.40 -5.44
C THR A 45 1.55 4.10 -5.28
N MET A 46 2.21 2.94 -5.39
CA MET A 46 1.58 1.63 -5.21
C MET A 46 0.99 1.47 -3.81
N THR A 47 1.76 1.86 -2.78
CA THR A 47 1.30 1.75 -1.38
C THR A 47 0.10 2.67 -1.13
N GLY A 48 0.14 3.91 -1.63
CA GLY A 48 -1.00 4.82 -1.53
C GLY A 48 -2.24 4.31 -2.27
N ALA A 49 -2.08 3.80 -3.48
CA ALA A 49 -3.16 3.20 -4.26
C ALA A 49 -3.79 2.01 -3.53
N LEU A 50 -2.98 1.15 -2.91
CA LEU A 50 -3.44 0.01 -2.12
C LEU A 50 -4.26 0.45 -0.90
N LEU A 51 -3.82 1.50 -0.18
CA LEU A 51 -4.58 2.05 0.96
C LEU A 51 -5.94 2.60 0.53
N PHE A 52 -6.02 3.29 -0.62
CA PHE A 52 -7.29 3.75 -1.16
C PHE A 52 -8.18 2.59 -1.60
N ALA A 53 -7.61 1.59 -2.27
CA ALA A 53 -8.34 0.39 -2.70
C ALA A 53 -8.94 -0.36 -1.50
N ALA A 54 -8.21 -0.47 -0.39
CA ALA A 54 -8.70 -1.11 0.84
C ALA A 54 -9.86 -0.36 1.53
N ASN A 55 -10.09 0.90 1.18
CA ASN A 55 -11.21 1.69 1.66
C ASN A 55 -12.47 1.57 0.78
N LEU A 56 -12.36 0.97 -0.40
CA LEU A 56 -13.50 0.81 -1.31
C LEU A 56 -14.61 -0.02 -0.65
N LYS A 57 -15.85 0.40 -0.86
CA LYS A 57 -17.02 -0.40 -0.50
C LYS A 57 -17.22 -1.43 -1.59
N ASN A 58 -17.02 -2.71 -1.26
CA ASN A 58 -17.47 -3.78 -2.13
C ASN A 58 -19.00 -3.90 -1.99
N LYS A 59 -19.71 -4.03 -3.10
CA LYS A 59 -21.10 -4.48 -3.10
C LYS A 59 -21.14 -5.99 -3.04
#